data_AF-A0A9D4A6K9-F1
#
_entry.id   AF-A0A9D4A6K9-F1
#
_cell.length_a   1.000
_cell.length_b   1.000
_cell.length_c   1.000
_cell.angle_alpha   90.00
_cell.angle_beta   90.00
_cell.angle_gamma   90.00
#
_symmetry.space_group_name_H-M   'P 1'
#
loop_
_entity.id
_entity.type
_entity.pdbx_description
1 polymer ?
#
loop_
_entity_poly.entity_id
_entity_poly.type
_entity_poly.pdbx_seq_one_letter_code
_entity_poly.pdbx_strand_id
1 'polypeptide(L)' 'MDSEGKQSLPTSGSGNTEPGTEALAELLRKVVEEVLDTKIKEIREMLQAGCLECKKRKDPSSQRIESRSVVTETKVLKS' A
#
# COMPACT_ATOMS: atom_id res chain seq x y z
N MET A 1 33.79 -64.95 8.17
CA MET A 1 33.00 -64.13 7.22
C MET A 1 32.11 -63.28 8.08
N ASP A 2 32.68 -62.16 8.51
CA ASP A 2 32.06 -61.16 9.33
C ASP A 2 31.30 -60.21 8.39
N SER A 3 30.00 -60.08 8.61
CA SER A 3 29.17 -59.07 7.95
C SER A 3 28.36 -58.36 9.02
N GLU A 4 29.09 -57.50 9.73
CA GLU A 4 28.55 -56.36 10.46
C GLU A 4 27.83 -55.42 9.49
N GLY A 5 26.79 -54.73 9.98
CA GLY A 5 26.21 -53.58 9.30
C GLY A 5 24.75 -53.73 8.89
N LYS A 6 23.87 -54.12 9.83
CA LYS A 6 22.46 -53.72 9.74
C LYS A 6 22.41 -52.21 10.03
N GLN A 7 22.64 -51.40 8.99
CA GLN A 7 22.42 -49.96 9.01
C GLN A 7 20.91 -49.77 9.10
N SER A 8 20.39 -49.66 10.33
CA SER A 8 19.03 -49.20 10.57
C SER A 8 18.91 -47.79 9.99
N LEU A 9 18.08 -47.65 8.94
CA LEU A 9 17.63 -46.37 8.42
C LEU A 9 17.22 -45.49 9.61
N PRO A 10 17.57 -44.19 9.62
CA PRO A 10 17.06 -43.29 10.64
C PRO A 10 15.54 -43.37 10.56
N THR A 11 14.94 -44.02 11.55
CA THR A 11 13.49 -43.95 11.79
C THR A 11 13.20 -42.48 11.96
N SER A 12 12.40 -41.91 11.06
CA SER A 12 11.99 -40.52 11.11
C SER A 12 11.55 -40.22 12.54
N GLY A 13 12.42 -39.50 13.25
CA GLY A 13 12.18 -39.07 14.61
C GLY A 13 10.88 -38.29 14.58
N SER A 14 9.87 -38.86 15.24
CA SER A 14 8.61 -38.22 15.62
C SER A 14 8.92 -36.99 16.48
N GLY A 15 9.35 -35.91 15.85
CA GLY A 15 9.75 -34.68 16.53
C GLY A 15 9.35 -33.39 15.80
N ASN A 16 8.80 -33.50 14.59
CA ASN A 16 8.13 -32.39 13.92
C ASN A 16 6.64 -32.72 13.84
N THR A 17 5.86 -32.27 14.82
CA THR A 17 4.44 -32.04 14.59
C THR A 17 4.35 -30.90 13.59
N GLU A 18 4.29 -31.23 12.29
CA GLU A 18 3.82 -30.26 11.30
C GLU A 18 2.52 -29.64 11.85
N PRO A 19 2.35 -28.32 11.77
CA PRO A 19 1.06 -27.73 12.09
C PRO A 19 0.04 -28.47 11.22
N GLY A 20 -0.90 -29.15 11.88
CA GLY A 20 -1.91 -29.94 11.18
C GLY A 20 -2.61 -29.08 10.12
N THR A 21 -3.24 -29.72 9.14
CA THR A 21 -3.93 -29.04 8.03
C THR A 21 -4.85 -27.90 8.50
N GLU A 22 -5.46 -28.02 9.69
CA GLU A 22 -6.26 -26.96 10.31
C GLU A 22 -5.44 -25.74 10.74
N ALA A 23 -4.28 -25.94 11.38
CA ALA A 23 -3.40 -24.85 11.80
C ALA A 23 -2.80 -24.12 10.58
N LEU A 24 -2.47 -24.86 9.52
CA LEU A 24 -2.08 -24.26 8.24
C LEU A 24 -3.23 -23.46 7.61
N ALA A 25 -4.44 -23.99 7.61
CA ALA A 25 -5.62 -23.28 7.10
C ALA A 25 -5.91 -22.01 7.90
N GLU A 26 -5.79 -22.04 9.22
CA GLU A 26 -5.94 -20.87 10.08
C GLU A 26 -4.87 -19.80 9.80
N LEU A 27 -3.61 -20.21 9.64
CA LEU A 27 -2.53 -19.30 9.28
C LEU A 27 -2.80 -18.63 7.93
N LEU A 28 -3.20 -19.40 6.92
CA LEU A 28 -3.53 -18.86 5.60
C LEU A 28 -4.71 -17.90 5.65
N ARG A 29 -5.76 -18.21 6.43
CA ARG A 29 -6.90 -17.28 6.64
C ARG A 29 -6.43 -15.95 7.22
N LYS A 30 -5.62 -15.98 8.29
CA LYS A 30 -5.09 -14.76 8.95
C LYS A 30 -4.25 -13.92 7.99
N VAL A 31 -3.37 -14.55 7.22
CA VAL A 31 -2.52 -13.85 6.24
C VAL A 31 -3.39 -13.20 5.16
N VAL A 32 -4.40 -13.90 4.64
CA VAL A 32 -5.31 -13.34 3.62
C VAL A 32 -6.11 -12.17 4.19
N GLU A 33 -6.65 -12.29 5.41
CA GLU A 33 -7.37 -11.21 6.08
C GLU A 33 -6.50 -9.97 6.26
N GLU A 34 -5.26 -10.12 6.74
CA GLU A 34 -4.34 -9.00 6.95
C GLU A 34 -3.95 -8.30 5.63
N VAL A 35 -3.72 -9.08 4.57
CA VAL A 35 -3.43 -8.53 3.23
C VAL A 35 -4.64 -7.76 2.71
N LEU A 36 -5.85 -8.29 2.86
CA LEU A 36 -7.07 -7.62 2.43
C LEU A 36 -7.28 -6.30 3.19
N ASP A 37 -7.16 -6.33 4.51
CA ASP A 37 -7.32 -5.12 5.34
C ASP A 37 -6.30 -4.04 4.98
N THR A 38 -5.04 -4.44 4.77
CA THR A 38 -3.97 -3.54 4.32
C THR A 38 -4.30 -2.92 2.97
N LYS A 39 -4.75 -3.71 1.99
CA LYS A 39 -5.09 -3.21 0.66
C LYS A 39 -6.30 -2.28 0.67
N ILE A 40 -7.33 -2.59 1.47
CA ILE A 40 -8.49 -1.71 1.62
C ILE A 40 -8.06 -0.38 2.24
N LYS A 41 -7.16 -0.39 3.23
CA LYS A 41 -6.61 0.82 3.84
C LYS A 41 -5.85 1.67 2.82
N GLU A 42 -4.93 1.07 2.06
CA GLU A 42 -4.18 1.76 1.01
C GLU A 42 -5.09 2.43 -0.02
N ILE A 43 -6.15 1.73 -0.48
CA ILE A 43 -7.12 2.27 -1.43
C ILE A 43 -7.86 3.48 -0.83
N ARG A 44 -8.29 3.38 0.43
CA ARG A 44 -8.97 4.51 1.12
C ARG A 44 -8.07 5.74 1.22
N GLU A 45 -6.80 5.55 1.61
CA GLU A 45 -5.83 6.64 1.71
C GLU A 45 -5.56 7.27 0.35
N MET A 46 -5.38 6.46 -0.70
CA MET A 46 -5.18 6.94 -2.07
C MET A 46 -6.37 7.76 -2.58
N LEU A 47 -7.60 7.28 -2.33
CA LEU A 47 -8.81 7.99 -2.72
C LEU A 47 -8.94 9.32 -1.98
N GLN A 48 -8.67 9.34 -0.67
CA GLN A 48 -8.68 10.57 0.13
C GLN A 48 -7.64 11.57 -0.36
N ALA A 49 -6.41 11.13 -0.63
CA ALA A 49 -5.36 11.97 -1.18
C ALA A 49 -5.75 12.57 -2.54
N GLY A 50 -6.26 11.75 -3.47
CA GLY A 50 -6.74 12.20 -4.77
C GLY A 50 -7.90 13.20 -4.66
N CYS A 51 -8.86 12.97 -3.76
CA CYS A 51 -9.94 13.91 -3.50
C CYS A 51 -9.43 15.25 -2.96
N LEU A 52 -8.45 15.24 -2.04
CA LEU A 52 -7.84 16.46 -1.52
C LEU A 52 -7.11 17.24 -2.62
N GLU A 53 -6.40 16.56 -3.52
CA GLU A 53 -5.77 17.21 -4.68
C GLU A 53 -6.79 17.82 -5.64
N CYS A 54 -7.84 17.08 -5.97
CA CYS A 54 -8.96 17.60 -6.79
C CYS A 54 -9.59 18.84 -6.14
N LYS A 55 -9.78 18.82 -4.82
CA LYS A 55 -10.29 19.97 -4.07
C LYS A 55 -9.34 21.17 -4.16
N LYS A 56 -8.03 20.98 -3.98
CA LYS A 56 -7.02 22.04 -4.12
C LYS A 56 -7.02 22.67 -5.51
N ARG A 57 -7.14 21.86 -6.57
CA ARG A 57 -7.21 22.35 -7.96
C ARG A 57 -8.51 23.09 -8.27
N LYS A 58 -9.61 22.69 -7.61
CA LYS A 58 -10.92 23.32 -7.77
C LYS A 58 -11.06 24.61 -6.96
N ASP A 59 -10.25 24.83 -5.94
CA ASP A 59 -10.32 26.02 -5.09
C ASP A 59 -9.82 27.27 -5.84
N PRO A 60 -10.71 28.19 -6.23
CA PRO A 60 -10.34 29.38 -6.99
C PRO A 60 -9.49 30.36 -6.16
N SER A 61 -9.40 30.18 -4.83
CA SER A 61 -8.50 30.97 -3.98
C SER A 61 -7.03 30.61 -4.15
N SER A 62 -6.72 29.36 -4.54
CA SER A 62 -5.37 28.89 -4.85
C SER A 62 -4.85 29.43 -6.19
N GLN A 63 -5.76 29.91 -7.04
CA GLN A 63 -5.46 30.52 -8.35
C GLN A 63 -5.29 32.04 -8.30
N ARG A 64 -5.28 32.67 -7.12
CA ARG A 64 -4.87 34.08 -6.98
C ARG A 64 -3.35 34.23 -7.11
N ILE A 65 -2.85 33.91 -8.31
CA ILE A 65 -1.60 34.46 -8.82
C ILE A 65 -1.93 35.92 -9.13
N GLU A 66 -1.56 36.77 -8.19
CA GLU A 66 -1.15 38.17 -8.36
C GLU A 66 -1.74 38.90 -9.58
N SER A 67 -2.94 39.46 -9.43
CA SER A 67 -3.42 40.51 -10.33
C SER A 67 -2.55 41.75 -10.11
N ARG A 68 -1.39 41.83 -10.78
CA ARG A 68 -0.63 43.07 -10.91
C ARG A 68 -1.47 44.03 -11.74
N SER A 69 -2.28 44.83 -11.04
CA SER A 69 -2.94 46.00 -11.58
C SER A 69 -1.88 46.91 -12.20
N VAL A 70 -1.83 46.95 -13.53
CA VAL A 70 -1.14 48.01 -14.27
C VAL A 70 -2.22 48.95 -14.78
N VAL A 71 -2.80 49.74 -13.86
CA VAL A 71 -3.50 50.97 -14.22
C VAL A 71 -2.52 52.10 -13.98
N THR A 72 -1.87 52.55 -15.05
CA THR A 72 -1.49 53.96 -15.20
C THR A 72 -1.83 54.37 -16.61
N GLU A 73 -2.81 55.26 -16.69
CA GLU A 73 -3.22 56.03 -17.87
C GLU A 73 -2.02 56.54 -18.68
N THR A 74 -2.05 56.34 -19.99
CA THR A 74 -1.35 57.24 -20.92
C THR A 74 -2.38 57.87 -21.84
N LYS A 75 -2.47 59.20 -21.68
CA LYS A 75 -3.39 60.12 -22.34
C LYS A 75 -3.31 60.02 -23.87
N VAL A 76 -4.49 60.10 -24.48
CA VAL A 76 -4.67 60.41 -25.90
C VAL A 76 -4.03 61.77 -26.18
N LEU A 77 -2.92 61.80 -26.95
CA LEU A 77 -2.49 63.01 -27.61
C LEU A 77 -3.18 63.08 -28.98
N LYS A 78 -4.10 64.03 -29.10
CA LYS A 78 -4.66 64.50 -30.37
C LYS A 78 -4.16 65.92 -30.56
N SER A 79 -3.28 66.14 -31.53
CA SER A 79 -3.01 67.42 -32.19
C SER A 79 -2.31 67.12 -33.50
#